data_AF-A0A3S0Y084-F1
#
_entry.id   AF-A0A3S0Y084-F1
#
_cell.length_a   1.000
_cell.length_b   1.000
_cell.length_c   1.000
_cell.angle_alpha   90.00
_cell.angle_beta   90.00
_cell.angle_gamma   90.00
#
_symmetry.space_group_name_H-M   'P 1'
#
loop_
_entity.id
_entity.type
_entity.pdbx_description
1 polymer ?
#
loop_
_entity_poly.entity_id
_entity_poly.type
_entity_poly.pdbx_seq_one_letter_code
_entity_poly.pdbx_strand_id
1 'polypeptide(L)' 'MEYIKPWHPVFAWAALVIAVLGIGLSLYNLFVNTGNVGSWLPLLLIMPFTFAYAIVSLRVRSRRKRSR' A
#
# COMPACT_ATOMS: atom_id res chain seq x y z
N MET A 1 -7.60 -6.75 -19.51
CA MET A 1 -7.35 -6.12 -18.20
C MET A 1 -8.33 -6.73 -17.23
N GLU A 2 -7.86 -7.63 -16.38
CA GLU A 2 -8.69 -8.33 -15.41
C GLU A 2 -9.38 -7.32 -14.49
N TYR A 3 -10.69 -7.47 -14.28
CA TYR A 3 -11.49 -6.54 -13.50
C TYR A 3 -11.17 -6.72 -12.02
N ILE A 4 -10.11 -6.06 -11.57
CA ILE A 4 -9.72 -6.04 -10.17
C ILE A 4 -10.85 -5.39 -9.36
N LYS A 5 -11.53 -6.18 -8.53
CA LYS A 5 -12.61 -5.70 -7.65
C LYS A 5 -12.02 -4.69 -6.64
N PRO A 6 -12.43 -3.41 -6.67
CA PRO A 6 -11.87 -2.41 -5.77
C PRO A 6 -12.19 -2.73 -4.31
N TRP A 7 -11.24 -2.50 -3.43
CA TRP A 7 -11.42 -2.70 -1.99
C TRP A 7 -12.48 -1.75 -1.41
N HIS A 8 -13.07 -2.19 -0.29
CA HIS A 8 -13.96 -1.35 0.50
C HIS A 8 -13.19 -0.09 0.98
N PRO A 9 -13.78 1.12 0.93
CA PRO A 9 -13.09 2.38 1.24
C PRO A 9 -12.35 2.41 2.57
N VAL A 10 -12.99 1.91 3.64
CA VAL A 10 -12.39 1.88 4.99
C VAL A 10 -11.13 1.01 4.98
N PHE A 11 -11.22 -0.15 4.34
CA PHE A 11 -10.08 -1.06 4.20
C PHE A 11 -8.99 -0.46 3.32
N ALA A 12 -9.35 0.17 2.21
CA ALA A 12 -8.38 0.80 1.31
C ALA A 12 -7.62 1.95 1.98
N TRP A 13 -8.28 2.77 2.81
CA TRP A 13 -7.61 3.80 3.60
C TRP A 13 -6.70 3.23 4.67
N ALA A 14 -7.17 2.22 5.42
CA ALA A 14 -6.34 1.55 6.42
C ALA A 14 -5.10 0.91 5.78
N ALA A 15 -5.27 0.18 4.67
CA ALA A 15 -4.18 -0.42 3.92
C ALA A 15 -3.21 0.61 3.35
N LEU A 16 -3.70 1.77 2.90
CA LEU A 16 -2.86 2.89 2.47
C LEU A 16 -1.96 3.37 3.60
N VAL A 17 -2.53 3.63 4.79
CA VAL A 17 -1.77 4.10 5.97
C VAL A 17 -0.74 3.05 6.39
N ILE A 18 -1.14 1.78 6.50
CA ILE A 18 -0.25 0.68 6.85
C ILE A 18 0.89 0.56 5.84
N ALA A 19 0.59 0.66 4.54
CA ALA A 19 1.61 0.58 3.50
C ALA A 19 2.61 1.74 3.57
N VAL A 20 2.15 2.97 3.82
CA VAL A 20 3.03 4.13 3.99
C VAL A 20 3.94 3.95 5.21
N LEU A 21 3.39 3.54 6.35
CA LEU A 21 4.16 3.28 7.57
C LEU A 21 5.16 2.12 7.37
N GLY A 22 4.73 1.04 6.71
CA GLY A 22 5.58 -0.11 6.41
C GLY A 22 6.74 0.22 5.48
N ILE A 23 6.50 1.00 4.43
CA ILE A 23 7.56 1.51 3.54
C ILE A 23 8.52 2.40 4.34
N GLY A 24 8.00 3.34 5.14
CA GLY A 24 8.82 4.21 5.98
C GLY A 24 9.71 3.44 6.95
N LEU A 25 9.13 2.45 7.65
CA LEU A 25 9.87 1.57 8.56
C LEU A 25 10.93 0.75 7.82
N SER A 26 10.62 0.26 6.62
CA SER A 26 11.55 -0.51 5.80
C SER A 26 12.74 0.33 5.35
N LEU A 27 12.48 1.58 4.92
CA LEU A 27 13.52 2.53 4.56
C LEU A 27 14.38 2.91 5.77
N TYR A 28 13.76 3.14 6.93
CA TYR A 28 14.49 3.39 8.17
C TYR A 28 15.40 2.21 8.53
N ASN A 29 14.87 0.99 8.50
CA ASN A 29 15.65 -0.23 8.78
C ASN A 29 16.73 -0.51 7.73
N LEU A 30 16.53 -0.10 6.47
CA LEU A 30 17.57 -0.17 5.44
C LEU A 30 18.80 0.66 5.84
N PHE A 31 18.63 1.80 6.51
CA PHE A 31 19.75 2.64 6.98
C PHE A 31 20.31 2.20 8.34
N VAL A 32 19.44 1.78 9.26
CA VAL A 32 19.82 1.51 10.67
C VAL A 32 20.17 0.05 10.91
N ASN A 33 19.61 -0.89 10.14
CA ASN A 33 19.73 -2.33 10.36
C ASN A 33 19.98 -3.08 9.03
N THR A 34 21.14 -2.84 8.43
CA THR A 34 21.64 -3.60 7.28
C THR A 34 22.01 -5.04 7.62
N GLY A 35 22.26 -5.35 8.90
CA GLY A 35 22.66 -6.69 9.35
C GLY A 35 21.56 -7.75 9.29
N ASN A 36 20.28 -7.34 9.29
CA ASN A 36 19.14 -8.26 9.23
C ASN A 36 18.17 -7.90 8.10
N VAL A 37 18.64 -8.09 6.86
CA VAL A 37 17.92 -7.80 5.62
C VAL A 37 16.53 -8.46 5.57
N GLY A 38 16.39 -9.66 6.12
CA GLY A 38 15.13 -10.40 6.14
C GLY A 38 13.99 -9.71 6.91
N SER A 39 14.31 -8.81 7.84
CA SER A 39 13.31 -8.12 8.67
C SER A 39 12.58 -6.97 7.95
N TRP A 40 13.22 -6.35 6.95
CA TRP A 40 12.68 -5.16 6.29
C TRP A 40 12.53 -5.31 4.77
N LEU A 41 13.30 -6.18 4.12
CA LEU A 41 13.22 -6.40 2.68
C LEU A 41 11.84 -6.91 2.23
N PRO A 42 11.17 -7.86 2.93
CA PRO A 42 9.83 -8.29 2.54
C PRO A 42 8.80 -7.16 2.63
N LEU A 43 8.89 -6.30 3.66
CA LEU A 43 8.01 -5.15 3.82
C LEU A 43 8.23 -4.14 2.68
N LEU A 44 9.49 -3.88 2.32
CA LEU A 44 9.84 -3.02 1.19
C LEU A 44 9.28 -3.54 -0.14
N LEU A 45 9.21 -4.86 -0.31
CA LEU A 45 8.68 -5.49 -1.53
C LEU A 45 7.15 -5.53 -1.55
N ILE A 46 6.48 -5.86 -0.43
CA ILE A 46 5.03 -6.11 -0.39
C ILE A 46 4.22 -4.81 -0.28
N MET A 47 4.69 -3.86 0.52
CA MET A 47 3.93 -2.64 0.83
C MET A 47 3.69 -1.73 -0.38
N PRO A 48 4.60 -1.58 -1.37
CA PRO A 48 4.34 -0.81 -2.59
C PRO A 48 3.16 -1.34 -3.42
N PHE A 49 3.00 -2.67 -3.52
CA PHE A 49 1.85 -3.26 -4.21
C PHE A 49 0.54 -2.96 -3.47
N THR A 50 0.56 -3.10 -2.14
CA THR A 50 -0.58 -2.76 -1.27
C THR A 50 -0.96 -1.29 -1.41
N PHE A 51 0.03 -0.39 -1.43
CA PHE A 51 -0.14 1.04 -1.62
C PHE A 51 -0.76 1.35 -2.99
N ALA A 52 -0.20 0.80 -4.07
CA ALA A 52 -0.71 1.01 -5.43
C ALA A 52 -2.17 0.53 -5.56
N TYR A 53 -2.48 -0.65 -5.02
CA TYR A 53 -3.82 -1.23 -5.07
C TYR A 53 -4.84 -0.41 -4.25
N ALA A 54 -4.44 0.07 -3.07
CA ALA A 54 -5.26 0.95 -2.23
C ALA A 54 -5.60 2.26 -2.97
N ILE A 55 -4.60 2.89 -3.60
CA ILE A 55 -4.81 4.11 -4.41
C ILE A 55 -5.78 3.84 -5.57
N VAL A 56 -5.57 2.77 -6.33
CA VAL A 56 -6.44 2.42 -7.46
C VAL A 56 -7.88 2.20 -6.98
N SER A 57 -8.07 1.48 -5.87
CA SER A 57 -9.37 1.23 -5.26
C SER A 57 -10.09 2.52 -4.88
N LEU A 58 -9.38 3.45 -4.24
CA LEU A 58 -9.92 4.76 -3.85
C LEU A 58 -10.23 5.64 -5.08
N ARG A 59 -9.38 5.59 -6.11
CA ARG A 59 -9.54 6.39 -7.35
C ARG A 59 -10.75 5.93 -8.17
N VAL A 60 -10.93 4.62 -8.35
CA VAL A 60 -12.09 4.06 -9.06
C VAL A 60 -13.39 4.46 -8.36
N ARG A 61 -13.43 4.38 -7.03
CA ARG A 61 -14.62 4.78 -6.26
C ARG A 61 -14.89 6.28 -6.33
N SER A 62 -13.85 7.11 -6.28
CA SER A 62 -13.97 8.57 -6.43
C SER A 62 -14.54 8.95 -7.79
N ARG A 63 -14.12 8.27 -8.86
CA ARG A 63 -14.70 8.45 -10.21
C ARG A 63 -16.18 8.05 -10.25
N ARG A 64 -16.56 6.91 -9.63
CA ARG A 64 -17.97 6.49 -9.54
C ARG A 64 -18.86 7.44 -8.73
N LYS A 65 -18.31 8.09 -7.71
CA LYS A 65 -19.04 9.09 -6.91
C LYS A 65 -19.29 10.37 -7.70
N ARG A 66 -18.40 10.72 -8.64
CA ARG A 66 -18.50 11.94 -9.47
C ARG A 66 -19.44 11.78 -10.67
N SER A 67 -19.73 10.55 -11.09
CA SER A 67 -20.63 10.26 -12.20
C SER A 67 -22.09 10.04 -11.77
N ARG A 68 -22.40 10.25 -10.49
CA ARG A 68 -23.75 10.24 -9.92
C ARG A 68 -24.04 11.64 -9.40
#